data_AF-A0A0K8Q2T8-F1
#
_entry.id   AF-A0A0K8Q2T8-F1
#
_cell.length_a   1.000
_cell.length_b   1.000
_cell.length_c   1.000
_cell.angle_alpha   90.00
_cell.angle_beta   90.00
_cell.angle_gamma   90.00
#
_symmetry.space_group_name_H-M   'P 1'
#
loop_
_entity.id
_entity.type
_entity.pdbx_description
1 polymer ?
#
loop_
_entity_poly.entity_id
_entity_poly.type
_entity_poly.pdbx_seq_one_letter_code
_entity_poly.pdbx_strand_id
1 'polypeptide(L)'
;MPQNTMLDAFPHQAQSMPGSPGAPPPQVNLEPIRRQSRDIINAILMGTDPESSLIREQLRRCLYKYRGNPERALLMHLMSMPGRGAPPVID
;
A
#
# COMPACT_ATOMS: atom_id res chain seq x y z
N MET A 1 10.64 5.19 -66.06
CA MET A 1 11.94 4.63 -65.66
C MET A 1 12.96 4.93 -66.75
N PRO A 2 14.28 4.86 -66.50
CA PRO A 2 14.97 4.70 -65.22
C PRO A 2 15.67 6.03 -64.81
N GLN A 3 16.53 6.16 -63.80
CA GLN A 3 16.95 5.30 -62.67
C GLN A 3 16.65 6.03 -61.34
N ASN A 4 16.87 5.39 -60.19
CA ASN A 4 17.24 6.07 -58.94
C ASN A 4 18.40 5.25 -58.33
N THR A 5 19.56 5.88 -58.13
CA THR A 5 20.82 5.19 -57.79
C THR A 5 20.76 4.59 -56.39
N MET A 6 21.19 3.33 -56.27
CA MET A 6 21.32 2.59 -55.01
C MET A 6 22.55 3.11 -54.20
N LEU A 7 22.62 2.71 -52.93
CA LEU A 7 23.72 2.91 -51.96
C LEU A 7 23.75 4.26 -51.21
N ASP A 8 23.14 4.26 -50.02
CA ASP A 8 23.96 4.35 -48.81
C ASP A 8 23.39 3.41 -47.72
N ALA A 9 24.27 2.81 -46.92
CA ALA A 9 23.96 1.70 -46.04
C ALA A 9 23.87 2.17 -44.59
N PHE A 10 22.67 2.58 -44.15
CA PHE A 10 22.46 2.90 -42.75
C PHE A 10 22.32 1.62 -41.89
N PRO A 11 23.16 1.46 -40.85
CA PRO A 11 23.32 0.19 -40.16
C PRO A 11 22.12 -0.13 -39.26
N HIS A 12 21.91 -1.44 -39.06
CA HIS A 12 20.98 -1.99 -38.09
C HIS A 12 21.41 -1.64 -36.66
N GLN A 13 21.07 -0.44 -36.19
CA GLN A 13 21.12 -0.14 -34.76
C GLN A 13 19.93 -0.82 -34.08
N ALA A 14 20.16 -2.09 -33.71
CA ALA A 14 19.37 -2.75 -32.68
C ALA A 14 19.33 -1.86 -31.44
N GLN A 15 18.17 -1.27 -31.16
CA GLN A 15 17.93 -0.53 -29.91
C GLN A 15 17.78 -1.53 -28.77
N SER A 16 18.90 -2.16 -28.42
CA SER A 16 19.10 -2.80 -27.13
C SER A 16 19.07 -1.72 -26.05
N MET A 17 17.87 -1.29 -25.64
CA MET A 17 17.68 -0.50 -24.43
C MET A 17 18.26 -1.27 -23.26
N PRO A 18 19.33 -0.81 -22.60
CA PRO A 18 19.81 -1.43 -21.39
C PRO A 18 18.85 -1.02 -20.26
N GLY A 19 17.81 -1.83 -20.03
CA GLY A 19 17.00 -1.75 -18.82
C GLY A 19 17.94 -1.89 -17.62
N SER A 20 18.28 -0.78 -16.98
CA SER A 20 19.40 -0.70 -16.04
C SER A 20 19.14 -1.59 -14.81
N PRO A 21 19.88 -2.69 -14.62
CA PRO A 21 19.68 -3.59 -13.50
C PRO A 21 20.39 -3.01 -12.27
N GLY A 22 19.76 -2.02 -11.63
CA GLY A 22 20.40 -1.29 -10.53
C GLY A 22 19.57 -0.21 -9.85
N ALA A 23 18.42 0.21 -10.40
CA ALA A 23 17.50 1.03 -9.63
C ALA A 23 16.92 0.18 -8.48
N PRO A 24 17.14 0.53 -7.19
CA PRO A 24 16.42 -0.11 -6.11
C PRO A 24 14.91 0.11 -6.33
N PRO A 25 14.04 -0.85 -5.95
CA PRO A 25 12.61 -0.68 -6.11
C PRO A 25 12.18 0.63 -5.43
N PRO A 26 11.27 1.41 -6.04
CA PRO A 26 10.87 2.70 -5.50
C PRO A 26 10.41 2.52 -4.06
N GLN A 27 11.12 3.17 -3.13
CA GLN A 27 10.85 3.01 -1.70
C GLN A 27 9.43 3.51 -1.45
N VAL A 28 8.52 2.58 -1.16
CA VAL A 28 7.09 2.87 -1.07
C VAL A 28 6.90 3.85 0.07
N ASN A 29 6.51 5.09 -0.24
CA ASN A 29 6.32 6.11 0.77
C ASN A 29 5.09 5.76 1.62
N LEU A 30 5.34 5.18 2.80
CA LEU A 30 4.28 4.80 3.74
C LEU A 30 3.76 5.98 4.57
N GLU A 31 4.33 7.20 4.47
CA GLU A 31 3.89 8.35 5.29
C GLU A 31 2.37 8.63 5.16
N PRO A 32 1.76 8.68 3.95
CA PRO A 32 0.32 8.90 3.81
C PRO A 32 -0.51 7.83 4.54
N ILE A 33 -0.08 6.56 4.45
CA ILE A 33 -0.74 5.43 5.13
C ILE A 33 -0.56 5.54 6.64
N ARG A 34 0.64 5.91 7.12
CA ARG A 34 0.94 6.09 8.55
C ARG A 34 0.15 7.23 9.17
N ARG A 35 -0.02 8.33 8.43
CA ARG A 35 -0.88 9.47 8.79
C ARG A 35 -2.33 9.05 8.89
N GLN A 36 -2.91 8.52 7.81
CA GLN A 36 -4.29 8.05 7.79
C GLN A 36 -4.57 7.00 8.87
N SER A 37 -3.62 6.09 9.13
CA SER A 37 -3.74 5.10 10.20
C SER A 37 -3.82 5.76 11.59
N ARG A 38 -3.01 6.80 11.85
CA ARG A 38 -3.08 7.57 13.11
C ARG A 38 -4.43 8.27 13.26
N ASP A 39 -4.96 8.85 12.19
CA ASP A 39 -6.26 9.55 12.23
C ASP A 39 -7.40 8.57 12.56
N ILE A 40 -7.42 7.40 11.91
CA ILE A 40 -8.38 6.32 12.20
C ILE A 40 -8.22 5.80 13.63
N ILE A 41 -6.99 5.53 14.08
CA ILE A 41 -6.70 5.11 15.46
C ILE A 41 -7.22 6.13 16.46
N ASN A 42 -6.97 7.42 16.22
CA ASN A 42 -7.41 8.49 17.11
C ASN A 42 -8.95 8.56 17.18
N ALA A 43 -9.64 8.49 16.04
CA ALA A 43 -11.10 8.48 15.98
C ALA A 43 -11.70 7.30 16.78
N ILE A 44 -11.14 6.08 16.64
CA ILE A 44 -11.58 4.90 17.40
C ILE A 44 -11.35 5.10 18.91
N LEU A 45 -10.20 5.64 19.31
CA LEU A 45 -9.85 5.83 20.72
C LEU A 45 -10.60 6.99 21.40
N MET A 46 -11.02 8.00 20.63
CA MET A 46 -11.87 9.11 21.09
C MET A 46 -13.36 8.74 21.18
N GLY A 47 -13.80 7.64 20.56
CA GLY A 47 -15.17 7.16 20.64
C GLY A 47 -15.58 6.84 22.09
N THR A 48 -16.71 7.41 22.53
CA THR A 48 -17.22 7.29 23.90
C THR A 48 -18.20 6.13 24.10
N ASP A 49 -18.63 5.49 23.02
CA ASP A 49 -19.58 4.36 23.04
C ASP A 49 -19.10 3.21 23.96
N PRO A 50 -19.94 2.71 24.90
CA PRO A 50 -19.55 1.67 25.85
C PRO A 50 -19.36 0.30 25.18
N GLU A 51 -20.15 -0.06 24.16
CA GLU A 51 -20.06 -1.35 23.47
C GLU A 51 -18.69 -1.50 22.77
N SER A 52 -18.20 -0.40 22.19
CA SER A 52 -16.87 -0.30 21.56
C SER A 52 -15.69 -0.30 22.55
N SER A 53 -15.92 -0.43 23.86
CA SER A 53 -14.85 -0.42 24.87
C SER A 53 -13.81 -1.54 24.69
N LEU A 54 -14.27 -2.76 24.42
CA LEU A 54 -13.42 -3.93 24.15
C LEU A 54 -12.59 -3.73 22.87
N ILE A 55 -13.18 -3.09 21.85
CA ILE A 55 -12.50 -2.76 20.58
C ILE A 55 -11.36 -1.76 20.84
N ARG A 56 -11.62 -0.69 21.60
CA ARG A 56 -10.60 0.29 22.02
C ARG A 56 -9.47 -0.36 22.82
N GLU A 57 -9.79 -1.30 23.71
CA GLU A 57 -8.78 -2.01 24.50
C GLU A 57 -7.91 -2.96 23.64
N GLN A 58 -8.52 -3.70 22.71
CA GLN A 58 -7.77 -4.51 21.75
C GLN A 58 -6.85 -3.64 20.87
N LEU A 59 -7.34 -2.49 20.40
CA LEU A 59 -6.51 -1.57 19.62
C LEU A 59 -5.33 -1.01 20.44
N ARG A 60 -5.53 -0.68 21.73
CA ARG A 60 -4.45 -0.28 22.65
C ARG A 60 -3.39 -1.39 22.81
N ARG A 61 -3.80 -2.65 22.91
CA ARG A 61 -2.88 -3.81 22.93
C ARG A 61 -2.09 -3.93 21.62
N CYS A 62 -2.72 -3.75 20.46
CA CYS A 62 -2.04 -3.70 19.16
C CYS A 62 -1.02 -2.54 19.08
N LEU A 63 -1.37 -1.34 19.55
CA LEU A 63 -0.46 -0.18 19.56
C LEU A 63 0.77 -0.39 20.46
N TYR A 64 0.60 -1.06 21.60
CA TYR A 64 1.72 -1.44 22.46
C TYR A 64 2.65 -2.45 21.78
N LYS A 65 2.08 -3.46 21.09
CA LYS A 65 2.84 -4.50 20.37
C LYS A 65 3.57 -3.98 19.13
N TYR A 66 3.02 -2.99 18.43
CA TYR A 66 3.57 -2.44 17.18
C TYR A 66 3.96 -0.96 17.33
N ARG A 67 4.65 -0.61 18.41
CA ARG A 67 5.17 0.74 18.67
C ARG A 67 5.94 1.28 17.45
N GLY A 68 5.68 2.56 17.13
CA GLY A 68 6.23 3.24 15.95
C GLY A 68 5.55 2.92 14.61
N ASN A 69 4.70 1.88 14.55
CA ASN A 69 4.11 1.37 13.31
C ASN A 69 2.56 1.36 13.40
N PRO A 70 1.89 2.54 13.44
CA PRO A 70 0.44 2.66 13.59
C PRO A 70 -0.35 1.90 12.51
N GLU A 71 0.16 1.89 11.27
CA GLU A 71 -0.39 1.14 10.14
C GLU A 71 -0.42 -0.37 10.40
N ARG A 72 0.62 -0.91 11.06
CA ARG A 72 0.72 -2.33 11.40
C ARG A 72 -0.12 -2.67 12.62
N ALA A 73 -0.21 -1.76 13.60
CA ALA A 73 -1.13 -1.88 14.73
C ALA A 73 -2.59 -1.94 14.26
N LEU A 74 -2.99 -1.01 13.39
CA LEU A 74 -4.34 -0.93 12.84
C LEU A 74 -4.66 -2.15 11.96
N LEU A 75 -3.76 -2.54 11.05
CA LEU A 75 -3.95 -3.74 10.22
C LEU A 75 -4.18 -5.00 11.08
N MET A 76 -3.32 -5.24 12.06
CA MET A 76 -3.46 -6.42 12.94
C MET A 76 -4.74 -6.38 13.78
N HIS A 77 -5.17 -5.19 14.22
CA HIS A 77 -6.46 -5.02 14.89
C HIS A 77 -7.63 -5.35 13.94
N LEU A 78 -7.65 -4.80 12.73
CA LEU A 78 -8.67 -5.07 11.71
C LEU A 78 -8.75 -6.56 11.34
N MET A 79 -7.61 -7.25 11.22
CA MET A 79 -7.55 -8.69 10.93
C MET A 79 -7.97 -9.57 12.12
N SER A 80 -7.97 -9.03 13.34
CA SER A 80 -8.38 -9.75 14.55
C SER A 80 -9.89 -9.62 14.84
N MET A 81 -10.61 -8.76 14.11
CA MET A 81 -12.05 -8.60 14.30
C MET A 81 -12.85 -9.66 13.54
N PRO A 82 -13.71 -10.44 14.23
CA PRO A 82 -14.68 -11.32 13.56
C PRO A 82 -15.64 -10.50 12.68
N GLY A 83 -16.04 -11.05 11.53
CA GLY A 83 -17.16 -10.50 10.74
C GLY A 83 -16.83 -9.49 9.65
N ARG A 84 -15.58 -8.99 9.51
CA ARG A 84 -15.21 -8.08 8.40
C ARG A 84 -14.90 -8.79 7.07
N GLY A 85 -15.45 -10.00 6.88
CA GLY A 85 -15.15 -10.89 5.75
C GLY A 85 -16.21 -10.97 4.66
N ALA A 86 -17.45 -10.60 4.92
CA ALA A 86 -18.52 -10.56 3.93
C ALA A 86 -19.56 -9.49 4.30
N PRO A 87 -20.11 -8.72 3.33
CA PRO A 87 -21.40 -8.07 3.53
C PRO A 87 -22.48 -9.13 3.75
N PRO A 88 -23.59 -8.83 4.45
CA PRO A 88 -24.74 -9.72 4.45
C PRO A 88 -25.23 -9.88 3.00
N VAL A 89 -25.17 -11.09 2.47
CA VAL A 89 -25.89 -11.44 1.25
C VAL A 89 -27.37 -11.42 1.64
N ILE A 90 -28.07 -10.41 1.15
CA ILE A 90 -29.51 -10.28 1.28
C ILE A 90 -30.11 -11.16 0.18
N ASP A 91 -30.90 -12.15 0.60
CA ASP A 91 -31.77 -12.97 -0.27
C ASP A 91 -33.10 -12.22 -0.50
#